data_AF-A0A183KLN9-F1
#
_entry.id   AF-A0A183KLN9-F1
#
_cell.length_a   1.000
_cell.length_b   1.000
_cell.length_c   1.000
_cell.angle_alpha   90.00
_cell.angle_beta   90.00
_cell.angle_gamma   90.00
#
_symmetry.space_group_name_H-M   'P 1'
#
loop_
_entity.id
_entity.type
_entity.pdbx_description
1 polymer ?
#
loop_
_entity_poly.entity_id
_entity_poly.type
_entity_poly.pdbx_seq_one_letter_code
_entity_poly.pdbx_strand_id
1 'polypeptide(L)'
;MNIYTFLYILVCLFNTNISTVTTTVVDNDSSGSASRLLVLLIDGLRWDVIAGHLEINTNEFGFKRLQKNGAYLQRFTPVFPAECYPNIYSLFTGIQCLCIISHLV
;
A
#
# COMPACT_ATOMS: atom_id res chain seq x y z
N MET A 1 -30.62 -39.53 6.19
CA MET A 1 -29.34 -38.80 6.26
C MET A 1 -29.53 -37.62 7.19
N ASN A 2 -28.76 -37.52 8.28
CA ASN A 2 -29.06 -36.63 9.41
C ASN A 2 -28.66 -35.18 9.10
N ILE A 3 -29.49 -34.19 9.46
CA ILE A 3 -29.25 -32.76 9.18
C ILE A 3 -27.91 -32.27 9.74
N TYR A 4 -27.46 -32.86 10.85
CA TYR A 4 -26.17 -32.59 11.47
C TYR A 4 -24.98 -33.04 10.63
N THR A 5 -25.13 -34.12 9.85
CA THR A 5 -24.08 -34.58 8.92
C THR A 5 -23.92 -33.61 7.76
N PHE A 6 -25.01 -33.05 7.26
CA PHE A 6 -24.98 -32.05 6.19
C PHE A 6 -24.34 -30.73 6.65
N LEU A 7 -24.67 -30.29 7.87
CA LEU A 7 -24.06 -29.09 8.48
C LEU A 7 -22.56 -29.27 8.73
N TYR A 8 -22.14 -30.48 9.15
CA TYR A 8 -20.73 -30.81 9.36
C TYR A 8 -19.92 -30.75 8.05
N ILE A 9 -20.46 -31.30 6.95
CA ILE A 9 -19.82 -31.25 5.62
C ILE A 9 -19.69 -29.81 5.13
N LEU A 10 -20.72 -28.97 5.36
CA LEU A 10 -20.70 -27.57 4.97
C LEU A 10 -19.58 -26.78 5.70
N VAL A 11 -19.44 -26.98 7.02
CA VAL A 11 -18.37 -26.36 7.83
C VAL A 11 -16.98 -26.81 7.38
N CYS A 12 -16.81 -28.08 7.02
CA CYS A 12 -15.55 -28.59 6.49
C CYS A 12 -15.19 -27.93 5.14
N LEU A 13 -16.17 -27.76 4.23
CA LEU A 13 -15.97 -27.14 2.92
C LEU A 13 -15.59 -25.64 2.99
N PHE A 14 -16.15 -24.93 3.97
CA PHE A 14 -15.79 -23.52 4.22
C PHE A 14 -14.38 -23.37 4.81
N ASN A 15 -13.94 -24.31 5.66
CA ASN A 15 -12.60 -24.24 6.27
C ASN A 15 -11.45 -24.60 5.30
N THR A 16 -11.71 -25.35 4.23
CA THR A 16 -10.67 -25.76 3.27
C THR A 16 -10.35 -24.71 2.20
N ASN A 17 -11.14 -23.64 2.06
CA ASN A 17 -10.89 -22.59 1.07
C ASN A 17 -9.89 -21.52 1.53
N ILE A 18 -9.32 -21.65 2.74
CA ILE A 18 -8.12 -20.91 3.14
C ILE A 18 -6.90 -21.65 2.59
N SER A 19 -6.75 -21.63 1.26
CA SER A 19 -5.44 -21.82 0.66
C SER A 19 -4.66 -20.54 0.92
N THR A 20 -3.88 -20.53 1.99
CA THR A 20 -2.79 -19.56 2.13
C THR A 20 -1.83 -19.80 0.99
N VAL A 21 -1.97 -19.01 -0.08
CA VAL A 21 -0.93 -18.84 -1.10
C VAL A 21 0.27 -18.28 -0.35
N THR A 22 1.10 -19.21 0.11
CA THR A 22 2.35 -18.93 0.77
C THR A 22 3.32 -18.84 -0.39
N THR A 23 3.44 -17.64 -0.96
CA THR A 23 4.54 -17.31 -1.87
C THR A 23 5.82 -17.52 -1.08
N THR A 24 6.41 -18.70 -1.21
CA THR A 24 7.76 -18.98 -0.74
C THR A 24 8.70 -18.18 -1.63
N VAL A 25 8.93 -16.92 -1.26
CA VAL A 25 10.11 -16.20 -1.72
C VAL A 25 11.28 -16.94 -1.10
N VAL A 26 11.91 -17.80 -1.89
CA VAL A 26 13.19 -18.43 -1.53
C VAL A 26 14.21 -17.29 -1.57
N ASP A 27 14.34 -16.59 -0.44
CA ASP A 27 15.43 -15.66 -0.20
C ASP A 27 16.69 -16.51 -0.04
N ASN A 28 17.47 -16.64 -1.13
CA ASN A 28 18.86 -17.06 -1.06
C ASN A 28 19.63 -15.98 -0.29
N ASP A 29 19.61 -16.08 1.04
CA ASP A 29 20.22 -15.13 1.95
C ASP A 29 21.73 -15.38 2.02
N SER A 30 22.42 -14.93 0.96
CA SER A 30 23.88 -14.98 0.87
C SER A 30 24.48 -13.64 0.42
N SER A 31 23.99 -12.52 0.98
CA SER A 31 24.69 -11.23 0.89
C SER A 31 24.33 -10.36 2.09
N GLY A 32 25.35 -9.96 2.86
CA GLY A 32 25.23 -9.36 4.18
C GLY A 32 24.23 -8.20 4.33
N SER A 33 23.80 -8.01 5.58
CA SER A 33 22.91 -7.00 6.20
C SER A 33 22.62 -5.69 5.44
N ALA A 34 22.18 -5.76 4.20
CA ALA A 34 21.75 -4.62 3.43
C ALA A 34 20.25 -4.45 3.65
N SER A 35 19.86 -3.35 4.30
CA SER A 35 18.45 -2.99 4.43
C SER A 35 17.85 -2.82 3.04
N ARG A 36 16.89 -3.67 2.69
CA ARG A 36 16.16 -3.58 1.41
C ARG A 36 15.18 -2.42 1.47
N LEU A 37 15.21 -1.53 0.48
CA LEU A 37 14.28 -0.42 0.34
C LEU A 37 13.13 -0.81 -0.61
N LEU A 38 11.90 -0.86 -0.10
CA LEU A 38 10.69 -1.03 -0.89
C LEU A 38 9.95 0.31 -0.98
N VAL A 39 9.72 0.81 -2.19
CA VAL A 39 8.94 2.01 -2.45
C VAL A 39 7.60 1.60 -3.06
N LEU A 40 6.50 1.85 -2.35
CA LEU A 40 5.14 1.60 -2.82
C LEU A 40 4.49 2.94 -3.20
N LEU A 41 4.17 3.11 -4.48
CA LEU A 41 3.47 4.28 -5.00
C LEU A 41 2.01 3.90 -5.26
N ILE A 42 1.08 4.62 -4.60
CA ILE A 42 -0.36 4.45 -4.80
C ILE A 42 -0.86 5.72 -5.50
N ASP A 43 -1.21 5.58 -6.77
CA ASP A 43 -1.70 6.69 -7.57
C ASP A 43 -3.10 7.15 -7.11
N GLY A 44 -3.36 8.45 -7.18
CA GLY A 44 -4.64 9.05 -6.78
C GLY A 44 -4.96 8.98 -5.28
N LEU A 45 -4.05 8.50 -4.43
CA LEU A 45 -4.27 8.44 -2.98
C LEU A 45 -4.13 9.82 -2.34
N ARG A 46 -5.24 10.53 -2.25
CA ARG A 46 -5.30 11.87 -1.67
C ARG A 46 -5.36 11.81 -0.13
N TRP A 47 -4.74 12.79 0.52
CA TRP A 47 -4.55 12.83 1.98
C TRP A 47 -5.87 12.83 2.79
N ASP A 48 -6.93 13.41 2.23
CA ASP A 48 -8.28 13.49 2.79
C ASP A 48 -8.97 12.13 2.85
N VAL A 49 -8.74 11.27 1.85
CA VAL A 49 -9.25 9.89 1.83
C VAL A 49 -8.70 9.09 3.00
N ILE A 50 -7.38 9.18 3.23
CA ILE A 50 -6.72 8.49 4.34
C ILE A 50 -7.23 9.03 5.67
N ALA A 51 -7.26 10.36 5.83
CA ALA A 51 -7.70 11.00 7.08
C ALA A 51 -9.12 10.55 7.47
N GLY A 52 -10.08 10.62 6.53
CA GLY A 52 -11.45 10.18 6.79
C GLY A 52 -11.56 8.69 7.11
N HIS A 53 -10.85 7.82 6.39
CA HIS A 53 -10.90 6.38 6.66
C HIS A 53 -10.21 5.97 7.97
N LEU A 54 -9.20 6.70 8.42
CA LEU A 54 -8.47 6.41 9.66
C LEU A 54 -9.26 6.82 10.91
N GLU A 55 -10.06 7.87 10.82
CA GLU A 55 -10.95 8.32 11.90
C GLU A 55 -12.09 7.32 12.14
N ILE A 56 -12.64 6.74 11.07
CA ILE A 56 -13.78 5.83 11.13
C ILE A 56 -13.35 4.40 11.53
N ASN A 57 -12.17 3.96 11.11
CA ASN A 57 -11.69 2.61 11.42
C ASN A 57 -10.90 2.56 12.75
N THR A 58 -11.50 1.90 13.73
CA THR A 58 -10.84 1.53 15.00
C THR A 58 -9.84 0.39 14.84
N ASN A 59 -9.85 -0.33 13.72
CA ASN A 59 -8.97 -1.47 13.49
C ASN A 59 -7.49 -1.02 13.40
N GLU A 60 -6.60 -1.60 14.21
CA GLU A 60 -5.19 -1.20 14.33
C GLU A 60 -4.31 -1.75 13.19
N PHE A 61 -4.90 -2.50 12.25
CA PHE A 61 -4.19 -3.12 11.13
C PHE A 61 -4.05 -2.19 9.91
N GLY A 62 -2.98 -2.36 9.13
CA GLY A 62 -2.73 -1.63 7.88
C GLY A 62 -2.07 -0.27 8.06
N PHE A 63 -2.58 0.77 7.38
CA PHE A 63 -2.01 2.12 7.36
C PHE A 63 -1.90 2.77 8.74
N LYS A 64 -2.80 2.45 9.68
CA LYS A 64 -2.77 2.97 11.05
C LYS A 64 -1.55 2.48 11.84
N ARG A 65 -1.16 1.21 11.67
CA ARG A 65 0.08 0.66 12.25
C ARG A 65 1.33 1.27 11.62
N LEU A 66 1.30 1.50 10.30
CA LEU A 66 2.40 2.18 9.59
C LEU A 66 2.57 3.62 10.08
N GLN A 67 1.47 4.33 10.34
CA GLN A 67 1.52 5.68 10.91
C GLN A 67 2.03 5.70 12.35
N LYS A 68 1.64 4.73 13.19
CA LYS A 68 2.04 4.65 14.61
C LYS A 68 3.51 4.26 14.80
N ASN A 69 4.00 3.31 13.99
CA ASN A 69 5.35 2.74 14.14
C ASN A 69 6.37 3.34 13.15
N GLY A 70 5.93 4.14 12.19
CA GLY A 70 6.76 4.74 11.15
C GLY A 70 6.64 6.26 11.10
N ALA A 71 7.26 6.86 10.09
CA ALA A 71 7.13 8.29 9.82
C ALA A 71 5.90 8.54 8.95
N TYR A 72 5.11 9.55 9.32
CA TYR A 72 3.92 9.96 8.58
C TYR A 72 3.89 11.47 8.40
N LEU A 73 3.45 11.90 7.21
CA LEU A 73 3.25 13.30 6.88
C LEU A 73 1.76 13.54 6.58
N GLN A 74 1.17 14.56 7.20
CA GLN A 74 -0.27 14.86 7.06
C GLN A 74 -0.66 15.22 5.62
N ARG A 75 0.21 15.91 4.88
CA ARG A 75 -0.04 16.30 3.49
C ARG A 75 1.27 16.30 2.73
N PHE A 76 1.28 15.62 1.58
CA PHE A 76 2.35 15.71 0.60
C PHE A 76 1.91 16.68 -0.51
N THR A 77 2.73 17.69 -0.81
CA THR A 77 2.44 18.68 -1.85
C THR A 77 3.08 18.21 -3.17
N PRO A 78 2.28 17.87 -4.20
CA PRO A 78 2.82 17.46 -5.48
C PRO A 78 3.48 18.62 -6.24
N VAL A 79 4.32 18.26 -7.19
CA VAL A 79 4.92 19.17 -8.17
C VAL A 79 3.83 19.57 -9.18
N PHE A 80 3.81 20.84 -9.59
CA PHE A 80 2.88 21.31 -10.62
C PHE A 80 3.43 21.03 -12.03
N PRO A 81 2.61 20.53 -12.97
CA PRO A 81 1.22 20.08 -12.81
C PRO A 81 1.16 18.74 -12.06
N ALA A 82 0.07 18.52 -11.31
CA ALA A 82 -0.11 17.37 -10.41
C ALA A 82 -0.47 16.07 -11.16
N GLU A 83 0.31 15.76 -12.19
CA GLU A 83 0.22 14.54 -12.99
C GLU A 83 1.17 13.46 -12.43
N CYS A 84 0.88 12.20 -12.73
CA CYS A 84 1.61 11.06 -12.17
C CYS A 84 3.07 11.05 -12.62
N TYR A 85 3.31 11.30 -13.91
CA TYR A 85 4.66 11.29 -14.50
C TYR A 85 5.61 12.33 -13.87
N PRO A 86 5.30 13.64 -13.86
CA PRO A 86 6.19 14.64 -13.26
C PRO A 86 6.36 14.45 -11.75
N ASN A 87 5.34 13.99 -11.03
CA ASN A 87 5.45 13.70 -9.59
C ASN A 87 6.40 12.53 -9.29
N ILE A 88 6.24 11.42 -10.00
CA ILE A 88 7.11 10.24 -9.83
C ILE A 88 8.55 10.60 -10.23
N TYR A 89 8.71 11.27 -11.36
CA TYR A 89 10.03 11.71 -11.82
C TYR A 89 10.72 12.64 -10.82
N SER A 90 10.00 13.66 -10.31
CA SER A 90 10.55 14.58 -9.32
C SER A 90 10.83 13.90 -7.97
N LEU A 91 10.10 12.84 -7.61
CA LEU A 91 10.32 12.10 -6.36
C LEU A 91 11.63 11.30 -6.41
N PHE A 92 11.95 10.71 -7.55
CA PHE A 92 13.19 9.93 -7.70
C PHE A 92 14.41 10.79 -8.04
N THR A 93 14.23 11.89 -8.77
CA THR A 93 15.35 12.74 -9.21
C THR A 93 15.60 13.95 -8.32
N GLY A 94 14.61 14.37 -7.53
CA GLY A 94 14.66 15.62 -6.75
C GLY A 94 14.57 16.89 -7.61
N ILE A 95 14.32 16.76 -8.92
CA ILE A 95 14.30 17.89 -9.86
C ILE A 95 12.84 18.18 -10.25
N GLN A 96 12.42 19.42 -10.06
CA GLN A 96 11.13 19.92 -10.53
C GLN A 96 11.11 19.99 -12.07
N CYS A 97 10.12 19.38 -12.72
CA CYS A 97 9.89 19.56 -14.15
C CYS A 97 9.44 20.99 -14.46
N LEU A 98 10.40 21.91 -14.65
CA LEU A 98 10.16 23.31 -15.02
C LEU A 98 9.62 23.48 -16.45
N CYS A 99 9.73 22.45 -17.29
CA CYS A 99 9.50 22.52 -18.74
C CYS A 99 8.06 22.90 -19.14
N ILE A 100 7.10 22.86 -18.22
CA ILE A 100 5.69 23.13 -18.52
C ILE A 100 5.34 24.63 -18.36
N ILE A 101 6.20 25.42 -17.70
CA ILE A 101 6.00 26.88 -17.57
C ILE A 101 6.43 27.62 -18.85
N SER A 102 7.36 27.08 -19.63
CA SER A 102 7.90 27.74 -20.83
C SER A 102 6.93 27.76 -22.02
N HIS A 103 5.82 27.02 -21.97
CA HIS A 103 4.84 26.94 -23.07
C HIS A 103 3.59 27.81 -22.84
N LEU A 104 3.56 28.58 -21.74
CA LEU A 104 2.41 29.37 -21.28
C LEU A 104 2.75 30.85 -20.98
N VAL A 105 3.83 31.36 -21.59
CA VAL A 105 4.18 32.79 -21.63
C VAL A 105 4.24 33.25 -23.08
#